data_AF-A0A3M2H0T8-F1
#
_entry.id   AF-A0A3M2H0T8-F1
#
_cell.length_a   1.000
_cell.length_b   1.000
_cell.length_c   1.000
_cell.angle_alpha   90.00
_cell.angle_beta   90.00
_cell.angle_gamma   90.00
#
_symmetry.space_group_name_H-M   'P 1'
#
loop_
_entity.id
_entity.type
_entity.pdbx_description
1 polymer ?
#
loop_
_entity_poly.entity_id
_entity_poly.type
_entity_poly.pdbx_seq_one_letter_code
_entity_poly.pdbx_strand_id
1 'polypeptide(L)'
;MVGRAIVVALLFIGLAHAGLEEELEQQQEIEARLQFELEMQRELSALTYSDAVEFAQGAIINREEQMERLEAADIIWDEFIERICRAETLESIGTRAERANNLQCMIKKYKEKEIFFKAII
;
A
#
# COMPACT_ATOMS: atom_id res chain seq x y z
N MET A 1 19.76 -37.31 36.35
CA MET A 1 20.09 -36.42 35.21
C MET A 1 18.91 -36.08 34.30
N VAL A 2 17.69 -36.60 34.54
CA VAL A 2 16.51 -36.33 33.69
C VAL A 2 15.84 -34.98 34.00
N GLY A 3 15.85 -34.53 35.27
CA GLY A 3 15.18 -33.28 35.67
C GLY A 3 15.81 -31.98 35.15
N ARG A 4 17.13 -31.98 34.83
CA ARG A 4 17.81 -30.79 34.27
C ARG A 4 17.48 -30.55 32.80
N ALA A 5 17.22 -31.60 32.02
CA ALA A 5 16.87 -31.47 30.60
C ALA A 5 15.45 -30.89 30.39
N ILE A 6 14.52 -31.22 31.28
CA ILE A 6 13.12 -30.77 31.21
C ILE A 6 13.00 -29.27 31.52
N VAL A 7 13.78 -28.75 32.48
CA VAL A 7 13.78 -27.33 32.84
C VAL A 7 14.35 -26.45 31.73
N VAL A 8 15.37 -26.94 31.02
CA VAL A 8 15.97 -26.22 29.89
C VAL A 8 15.01 -26.14 28.70
N ALA A 9 14.30 -27.23 28.39
CA ALA A 9 13.29 -27.22 27.31
C ALA A 9 12.14 -26.24 27.59
N LEU A 10 11.66 -26.14 28.83
CA LEU A 10 10.59 -25.21 29.20
C LEU A 10 11.01 -23.73 29.12
N LEU A 11 12.28 -23.42 29.44
CA LEU A 11 12.83 -22.07 29.29
C LEU A 11 12.93 -21.64 27.81
N PHE A 12 13.33 -22.55 26.92
CA PHE A 12 13.40 -22.25 25.49
C PHE A 12 12.02 -22.09 24.85
N ILE A 13 11.01 -22.85 25.29
CA ILE A 13 9.63 -22.70 24.81
C ILE A 13 9.04 -21.36 25.26
N GLY A 14 9.28 -20.94 26.52
CA GLY A 14 8.82 -19.65 27.03
C GLY A 14 9.45 -18.43 26.34
N LEU A 15 10.75 -18.49 26.04
CA LEU A 15 11.45 -17.43 25.28
C LEU A 15 10.99 -17.36 23.82
N ALA A 16 10.72 -18.50 23.19
CA ALA A 16 10.20 -18.55 21.82
C ALA A 16 8.77 -18.00 21.72
N HIS A 17 7.93 -18.22 22.75
CA HIS A 17 6.56 -17.70 22.77
C HIS A 17 6.52 -16.18 22.99
N ALA A 18 7.35 -15.65 23.90
CA ALA A 18 7.46 -14.21 24.11
C ALA A 18 8.00 -13.48 22.87
N GLY A 19 8.99 -14.06 22.18
CA GLY A 19 9.51 -13.50 20.93
C GLY A 19 8.49 -13.52 19.78
N LEU A 20 7.62 -14.53 19.72
CA LEU A 20 6.58 -14.62 18.71
C LEU A 20 5.44 -13.61 18.94
N GLU A 21 5.02 -13.40 20.18
CA GLU A 21 4.02 -12.37 20.52
C GLU A 21 4.53 -10.96 20.18
N GLU A 22 5.78 -10.65 20.54
CA GLU A 22 6.40 -9.37 20.22
C GLU A 22 6.53 -9.15 18.69
N GLU A 23 6.92 -10.19 17.94
CA GLU A 23 6.98 -10.12 16.47
C GLU A 23 5.59 -9.90 15.84
N LEU A 24 4.54 -10.53 16.38
CA LEU A 24 3.17 -10.36 15.91
C LEU A 24 2.63 -8.95 16.18
N GLU A 25 2.90 -8.40 17.37
CA GLU A 25 2.53 -7.02 17.71
C GLU A 25 3.24 -6.03 16.78
N GLN A 26 4.55 -6.20 16.57
CA GLN A 26 5.31 -5.36 15.63
C GLN A 26 4.75 -5.42 14.21
N GLN A 27 4.40 -6.61 13.70
CA GLN A 27 3.79 -6.74 12.38
C GLN A 27 2.42 -6.06 12.30
N GLN A 28 1.62 -6.10 13.36
CA GLN A 28 0.34 -5.38 13.42
C GLN A 28 0.52 -3.87 13.40
N GLU A 29 1.48 -3.33 14.15
CA GLU A 29 1.78 -1.90 14.14
C GLU A 29 2.26 -1.45 12.75
N ILE A 30 3.11 -2.24 12.10
CA ILE A 30 3.56 -1.98 10.73
C ILE A 30 2.38 -1.96 9.76
N GLU A 31 1.50 -2.97 9.81
CA GLU A 31 0.30 -3.02 8.95
C GLU A 31 -0.60 -1.80 9.16
N ALA A 32 -0.85 -1.40 10.42
CA ALA A 32 -1.70 -0.25 10.74
C ALA A 32 -1.08 1.06 10.21
N ARG A 33 0.23 1.23 10.37
CA ARG A 33 0.95 2.38 9.81
C ARG A 33 0.88 2.43 8.29
N LEU A 34 1.08 1.29 7.62
CA LEU A 34 1.01 1.22 6.16
C LEU A 34 -0.41 1.49 5.65
N GLN A 35 -1.45 1.05 6.37
CA GLN A 35 -2.84 1.40 6.02
C GLN A 35 -3.08 2.90 6.08
N PHE A 36 -2.65 3.55 7.17
CA PHE A 36 -2.75 5.00 7.30
C PHE A 36 -1.99 5.74 6.20
N GLU A 37 -0.77 5.29 5.87
CA GLU A 37 0.02 5.87 4.79
C GLU A 37 -0.64 5.70 3.42
N LEU A 38 -1.27 4.55 3.17
CA LEU A 38 -2.03 4.30 1.94
C LEU A 38 -3.24 5.23 1.82
N GLU A 39 -3.99 5.44 2.90
CA GLU A 39 -5.14 6.36 2.91
C GLU A 39 -4.70 7.79 2.58
N MET A 40 -3.67 8.30 3.26
CA MET A 40 -3.10 9.61 2.98
C MET A 40 -2.62 9.73 1.52
N GLN A 41 -1.94 8.71 1.00
CA GLN A 41 -1.40 8.74 -0.36
C GLN A 41 -2.51 8.68 -1.43
N ARG A 42 -3.62 7.99 -1.14
CA ARG A 42 -4.84 8.01 -1.98
C ARG A 42 -5.45 9.40 -2.02
N GLU A 43 -5.64 10.03 -0.86
CA GLU A 43 -6.16 11.40 -0.76
C GLU A 43 -5.30 12.39 -1.54
N LEU A 44 -3.97 12.31 -1.39
CA LEU A 44 -3.03 13.15 -2.14
C LEU A 44 -3.15 12.93 -3.66
N SER A 45 -3.22 11.68 -4.11
CA SER A 45 -3.38 11.39 -5.53
C SER A 45 -4.72 11.92 -6.10
N ALA A 46 -5.81 11.79 -5.34
CA ALA A 46 -7.13 12.29 -5.72
C ALA A 46 -7.15 13.83 -5.78
N LEU A 47 -6.50 14.50 -4.83
CA LEU A 47 -6.33 15.95 -4.86
C LEU A 47 -5.58 16.39 -6.12
N THR A 48 -4.46 15.75 -6.46
CA THR A 48 -3.69 16.11 -7.66
C THR A 48 -4.45 15.86 -8.96
N TYR A 49 -5.32 14.83 -9.00
CA TYR A 49 -6.24 14.62 -10.11
C TYR A 49 -7.26 15.78 -10.20
N SER A 50 -7.85 16.18 -9.07
CA SER A 50 -8.76 17.33 -9.01
C SER A 50 -8.09 18.61 -9.50
N ASP A 51 -6.84 18.87 -9.10
CA ASP A 51 -6.07 20.02 -9.55
C ASP A 51 -5.82 19.97 -11.08
N ALA A 52 -5.50 18.79 -11.61
CA ALA A 52 -5.33 18.60 -13.06
C ALA A 52 -6.62 18.81 -13.85
N VAL A 53 -7.76 18.39 -13.28
CA VAL A 53 -9.10 18.65 -13.83
C VAL A 53 -9.40 20.15 -13.83
N GLU A 54 -9.16 20.85 -12.72
CA GLU A 54 -9.34 22.31 -12.64
C GLU A 54 -8.48 23.04 -13.68
N PHE A 55 -7.22 22.63 -13.84
CA PHE A 55 -6.33 23.17 -14.86
C PHE A 55 -6.88 22.95 -16.28
N ALA A 56 -7.36 21.75 -16.60
CA ALA A 56 -7.94 21.42 -17.90
C ALA A 56 -9.25 22.16 -18.19
N GLN A 57 -10.05 22.50 -17.17
CA GLN A 57 -11.26 23.31 -17.35
C GLN A 57 -10.96 24.71 -17.91
N GLY A 58 -9.76 25.24 -17.64
CA GLY A 58 -9.27 26.51 -18.19
C GLY A 58 -8.90 26.45 -19.68
N ALA A 59 -8.89 25.27 -20.30
CA ALA A 59 -8.51 25.12 -21.70
C ALA A 59 -9.54 25.75 -22.66
N ILE A 60 -9.05 26.53 -23.62
CA ILE A 60 -9.86 27.23 -24.63
C ILE A 60 -10.26 26.27 -25.77
N ILE A 61 -9.44 25.25 -26.04
CA ILE A 61 -9.58 24.30 -27.16
C ILE A 61 -9.51 22.88 -26.61
N ASN A 62 -10.34 21.97 -27.13
CA ASN A 62 -10.37 20.53 -26.79
C ASN A 62 -10.63 20.22 -25.30
N ARG A 63 -11.26 21.15 -24.56
CA ARG A 63 -11.56 20.98 -23.13
C ARG A 63 -12.31 19.67 -22.84
N GLU A 64 -13.35 19.37 -23.61
CA GLU A 64 -14.16 18.15 -23.41
C GLU A 64 -13.31 16.88 -23.58
N GLU A 65 -12.53 16.80 -24.66
CA GLU A 65 -11.61 15.68 -24.90
C GLU A 65 -10.53 15.58 -23.81
N GLN A 66 -9.99 16.70 -23.32
CA GLN A 66 -9.02 16.68 -22.22
C GLN A 66 -9.64 16.15 -20.92
N MET A 67 -10.87 16.55 -20.61
CA MET A 67 -11.61 16.07 -19.44
C MET A 67 -11.89 14.57 -19.53
N GLU A 68 -12.39 14.09 -20.67
CA GLU A 68 -12.64 12.66 -20.91
C GLU A 68 -11.36 11.83 -20.76
N ARG A 69 -10.23 12.32 -21.29
CA ARG A 69 -8.94 11.64 -21.17
C ARG A 69 -8.43 11.60 -19.73
N LEU A 70 -8.62 12.67 -18.96
CA LEU A 70 -8.23 12.71 -17.54
C LEU A 70 -9.06 11.76 -16.70
N GLU A 71 -10.38 11.74 -16.89
CA GLU A 71 -11.28 10.78 -16.24
C GLU A 71 -10.90 9.33 -16.57
N ALA A 72 -10.69 9.03 -17.85
CA ALA A 72 -10.27 7.70 -18.27
C ALA A 72 -8.91 7.31 -17.67
N ALA A 73 -7.95 8.24 -17.64
CA ALA A 73 -6.65 8.00 -17.04
C ALA A 73 -6.74 7.70 -15.54
N ASP A 74 -7.57 8.43 -14.80
CA ASP A 74 -7.75 8.23 -13.35
C ASP A 74 -8.27 6.82 -13.02
N ILE A 75 -9.29 6.38 -13.75
CA ILE A 75 -9.87 5.03 -13.66
C ILE A 75 -8.84 3.95 -14.01
N ILE A 76 -8.14 4.11 -15.14
CA ILE A 76 -7.13 3.15 -15.60
C ILE A 76 -5.98 3.02 -14.60
N TRP A 77 -5.57 4.13 -13.98
CA TRP A 77 -4.56 4.11 -12.93
C TRP A 77 -5.02 3.27 -11.73
N ASP A 78 -6.25 3.44 -11.24
CA ASP A 78 -6.74 2.67 -10.10
C ASP A 78 -6.81 1.17 -10.42
N GLU A 79 -7.33 0.81 -11.61
CA GLU A 79 -7.34 -0.59 -12.06
C GLU A 79 -5.92 -1.17 -12.18
N PHE A 80 -4.98 -0.39 -12.72
CA PHE A 80 -3.59 -0.80 -12.86
C PHE A 80 -2.96 -1.08 -11.48
N ILE A 81 -3.15 -0.17 -10.51
CA ILE A 81 -2.65 -0.30 -9.14
C ILE A 81 -3.17 -1.59 -8.50
N GLU A 82 -4.48 -1.83 -8.57
CA GLU A 82 -5.08 -3.03 -7.97
C GLU A 82 -4.54 -4.32 -8.59
N ARG A 83 -4.40 -4.36 -9.91
CA ARG A 83 -3.95 -5.56 -10.62
C ARG A 83 -2.46 -5.83 -10.37
N ILE A 84 -1.61 -4.81 -10.46
CA ILE A 84 -0.17 -5.00 -10.32
C ILE A 84 0.20 -5.38 -8.88
N CYS A 85 -0.38 -4.72 -7.88
CA CYS A 85 -0.07 -5.00 -6.48
C CYS A 85 -0.63 -6.33 -5.97
N ARG A 86 -1.67 -6.87 -6.60
CA ARG A 86 -2.09 -8.27 -6.37
C ARG A 86 -1.19 -9.29 -7.07
N ALA A 87 -0.59 -8.94 -8.20
CA ALA A 87 0.29 -9.85 -8.94
C ALA A 87 1.70 -9.94 -8.32
N GLU A 88 2.21 -8.83 -7.76
CA GLU A 88 3.54 -8.79 -7.12
C GLU A 88 3.64 -9.63 -5.83
N THR A 89 2.52 -10.10 -5.25
CA THR A 89 2.50 -10.77 -3.94
C THR A 89 2.56 -12.31 -3.99
N LEU A 90 2.78 -12.91 -5.17
CA LEU A 90 2.67 -14.35 -5.39
C LEU A 90 3.62 -15.24 -4.55
N GLU A 91 4.69 -14.69 -3.97
CA GLU A 91 5.69 -15.49 -3.23
C GLU A 91 5.24 -15.95 -1.84
N SER A 92 4.16 -15.40 -1.25
CA SER A 92 3.76 -15.71 0.14
C SER A 92 2.25 -15.62 0.45
N ILE A 93 1.42 -16.25 -0.40
CA ILE A 93 -0.05 -16.21 -0.34
C ILE A 93 -0.61 -16.50 1.08
N GLY A 94 -1.45 -15.63 1.59
CA GLY A 94 -2.18 -15.72 2.86
C GLY A 94 -1.41 -15.23 4.09
N THR A 95 -0.23 -14.63 3.94
CA THR A 95 0.62 -14.23 5.08
C THR A 95 0.51 -12.73 5.41
N ARG A 96 0.88 -12.34 6.64
CA ARG A 96 1.00 -10.92 7.03
C ARG A 96 2.06 -10.19 6.20
N ALA A 97 3.15 -10.88 5.85
CA ALA A 97 4.18 -10.36 4.96
C ALA A 97 3.60 -10.02 3.57
N GLU A 98 2.72 -10.87 3.04
CA GLU A 98 1.99 -10.59 1.80
C GLU A 98 1.19 -9.29 1.89
N ARG A 99 0.43 -9.13 2.98
CA ARG A 99 -0.41 -7.95 3.18
C ARG A 99 0.43 -6.68 3.28
N ALA A 100 1.52 -6.71 4.06
CA ALA A 100 2.42 -5.57 4.17
C ALA A 100 3.05 -5.19 2.82
N ASN A 101 3.50 -6.19 2.04
CA ASN A 101 4.04 -5.98 0.70
C ASN A 101 3.00 -5.39 -0.25
N ASN A 102 1.74 -5.87 -0.20
CA ASN A 102 0.65 -5.33 -1.00
C ASN A 102 0.42 -3.84 -0.67
N LEU A 103 0.31 -3.50 0.63
CA LEU A 103 0.15 -2.11 1.08
C LEU A 103 1.30 -1.23 0.59
N GLN A 104 2.55 -1.69 0.72
CA GLN A 104 3.72 -0.96 0.22
C GLN A 104 3.69 -0.75 -1.30
N CYS A 105 3.30 -1.77 -2.06
CA CYS A 105 3.11 -1.63 -3.50
C CYS A 105 2.06 -0.56 -3.81
N MET A 106 0.88 -0.64 -3.16
CA MET A 106 -0.20 0.31 -3.41
C MET A 106 0.24 1.74 -3.08
N ILE A 107 0.89 1.98 -1.94
CA ILE A 107 1.44 3.29 -1.56
C ILE A 107 2.36 3.81 -2.66
N LYS A 108 3.32 2.99 -3.11
CA LYS A 108 4.26 3.37 -4.16
C LYS A 108 3.52 3.74 -5.45
N LYS A 109 2.53 2.95 -5.85
CA LYS A 109 1.81 3.20 -7.10
C LYS A 109 0.86 4.40 -7.04
N TYR A 110 0.21 4.66 -5.91
CA TYR A 110 -0.56 5.90 -5.72
C TYR A 110 0.34 7.14 -5.70
N LYS A 111 1.57 7.01 -5.20
CA LYS A 111 2.58 8.07 -5.31
C LYS A 111 3.04 8.31 -6.75
N GLU A 112 3.19 7.24 -7.55
CA GLU A 112 3.45 7.36 -9.00
C GLU A 112 2.27 8.05 -9.72
N LYS A 113 1.02 7.70 -9.36
CA LYS A 113 -0.21 8.36 -9.86
C LYS A 113 -0.24 9.85 -9.51
N GLU A 114 0.08 10.22 -8.27
CA GLU A 114 0.21 11.62 -7.84
C GLU A 114 1.22 12.39 -8.70
N ILE A 115 2.43 11.83 -8.90
CA ILE A 115 3.48 12.46 -9.71
C ILE A 115 3.02 12.64 -11.17
N PHE A 116 2.31 11.65 -11.71
CA PHE A 116 1.77 11.71 -13.07
C PHE A 116 0.81 12.91 -13.24
N PHE A 117 -0.19 13.07 -12.36
CA PHE A 117 -1.13 14.18 -12.46
C PHE A 117 -0.50 15.54 -12.15
N LYS A 118 0.47 15.59 -11.22
CA LYS A 118 1.27 16.81 -10.98
C LYS A 118 2.05 17.27 -12.21
N ALA A 119 2.45 16.36 -13.09
CA ALA A 119 3.19 16.71 -14.31
C ALA A 119 2.29 17.25 -15.45
N ILE A 120 0.97 17.18 -15.29
CA ILE A 120 -0.01 17.69 -16.27
C ILE A 120 -0.31 19.18 -16.06
N ILE A 121 -0.23 19.63 -14.80
CA ILE A 121 -0.42 21.03 -14.37
C ILE A 121 0.84 21.84 -14.73
#